data_AF-A0AAU0H8X5-F1
#
_entry.id   AF-A0AAU0H8X5-F1
#
_cell.length_a   1.000
_cell.length_b   1.000
_cell.length_c   1.000
_cell.angle_alpha   90.00
_cell.angle_beta   90.00
_cell.angle_gamma   90.00
#
_symmetry.space_group_name_H-M   'P 1'
#
loop_
_entity.id
_entity.type
_entity.pdbx_description
1 polymer ?
#
loop_
_entity_poly.entity_id
_entity_poly.type
_entity_poly.pdbx_seq_one_letter_code
_entity_poly.pdbx_strand_id
1 'polypeptide(L)'
;MFGFSGGEPQVVVERKTGYRAGAKARWPFLTMIDLGSIKTAGQLQNMIKIRSGISDEQAKTDTAFWMRGKDFTSEGSNNDESR
;
A
#
# COMPACT_ATOMS: atom_id res chain seq x y z
N MET A 1 -1.17 -21.84 2.28
CA MET A 1 -0.76 -20.41 2.31
C MET A 1 -0.49 -19.96 0.88
N PHE A 2 -0.70 -18.67 0.60
CA PHE A 2 -0.63 -17.98 -0.70
C PHE A 2 -1.85 -18.13 -1.62
N GLY A 3 -2.99 -17.60 -1.17
CA GLY A 3 -4.07 -17.21 -2.07
C GLY A 3 -3.70 -15.91 -2.79
N PHE A 4 -2.97 -16.02 -3.91
CA PHE A 4 -3.23 -15.11 -5.02
C PHE A 4 -4.58 -15.55 -5.57
N SER A 5 -5.66 -14.88 -5.18
CA SER A 5 -6.93 -15.03 -5.88
C SER A 5 -6.68 -14.56 -7.30
N GLY A 6 -6.57 -15.50 -8.26
CA GLY A 6 -6.33 -15.21 -9.66
C GLY A 6 -7.35 -14.19 -10.16
N GLY A 7 -6.89 -12.97 -10.43
CA GLY A 7 -7.78 -11.86 -10.77
C GLY A 7 -7.07 -10.51 -10.81
N GLU A 8 -5.97 -10.31 -10.09
CA GLU A 8 -5.18 -9.07 -10.22
C GLU A 8 -4.21 -9.17 -11.41
N PRO A 9 -4.22 -8.18 -12.34
CA PRO A 9 -3.29 -8.18 -13.46
C PRO A 9 -1.84 -8.01 -12.95
N GLN A 10 -0.89 -8.65 -13.64
CA GLN A 10 0.53 -8.72 -13.22
C GLN A 10 1.14 -7.33 -12.95
N VAL A 11 0.72 -6.32 -13.70
CA VAL A 11 1.11 -4.91 -13.50
C VAL A 11 0.75 -4.38 -12.11
N VAL A 12 -0.38 -4.81 -11.53
CA VAL A 12 -0.81 -4.44 -10.18
C VAL A 12 0.05 -5.13 -9.13
N VAL A 13 0.46 -6.38 -9.38
CA VAL A 13 1.34 -7.14 -8.48
C VAL A 13 2.74 -6.54 -8.45
N GLU A 14 3.30 -6.19 -9.60
CA GLU A 14 4.60 -5.52 -9.71
C GLU A 14 4.58 -4.15 -9.05
N ARG A 15 3.53 -3.36 -9.29
CA ARG A 15 3.32 -2.05 -8.66
C ARG A 15 3.24 -2.14 -7.14
N LYS A 16 2.44 -3.09 -6.60
CA LYS A 16 2.34 -3.33 -5.15
C LYS A 16 3.66 -3.82 -4.56
N THR A 17 4.44 -4.61 -5.30
CA THR A 17 5.77 -5.05 -4.87
C THR A 17 6.74 -3.88 -4.77
N GLY A 18 6.74 -2.97 -5.76
CA GLY A 18 7.51 -1.74 -5.71
C GLY A 18 7.12 -0.84 -4.54
N TYR A 19 5.82 -0.72 -4.25
CA TYR A 19 5.35 0.04 -3.08
C TYR A 19 5.79 -0.57 -1.76
N ARG A 20 5.81 -1.90 -1.63
CA ARG A 20 6.34 -2.56 -0.42
C ARG A 20 7.82 -2.25 -0.21
N ALA A 21 8.63 -2.30 -1.26
CA ALA A 21 10.04 -1.92 -1.18
C ALA A 21 10.20 -0.45 -0.79
N GLY A 22 9.42 0.45 -1.40
CA GLY A 22 9.41 1.88 -1.06
C GLY A 22 8.95 2.16 0.37
N ALA A 23 7.97 1.41 0.88
CA ALA A 23 7.51 1.53 2.26
C ALA A 23 8.57 1.03 3.24
N LYS A 24 9.27 -0.06 2.93
CA LYS A 24 10.39 -0.57 3.75
C LYS A 24 11.53 0.45 3.86
N ALA A 25 11.85 1.13 2.77
CA ALA A 25 12.88 2.18 2.76
C ALA A 25 12.45 3.41 3.58
N ARG A 26 11.16 3.80 3.53
CA ARG A 26 10.62 4.94 4.27
C ARG A 26 10.44 4.67 5.76
N TRP A 27 10.01 3.46 6.12
CA TRP A 27 9.77 3.03 7.49
C TRP A 27 10.55 1.74 7.80
N PRO A 28 11.85 1.84 8.13
CA PRO A 28 12.73 0.68 8.32
C PRO A 28 12.27 -0.28 9.43
N PHE A 29 11.49 0.21 10.38
CA PHE A 29 10.91 -0.57 11.48
C PHE A 29 9.79 -1.52 11.04
N LEU A 30 9.20 -1.35 9.85
CA LEU A 30 8.20 -2.28 9.32
C LEU A 30 8.88 -3.58 8.90
N THR A 31 8.38 -4.73 9.37
CA THR A 31 8.91 -6.04 8.96
C THR A 31 8.34 -6.46 7.60
N MET A 32 8.98 -7.45 6.96
CA MET A 32 8.44 -8.04 5.71
C MET A 32 7.07 -8.69 5.94
N ILE A 33 6.82 -9.19 7.15
CA ILE A 33 5.52 -9.75 7.55
C ILE A 33 4.46 -8.64 7.60
N ASP A 34 4.77 -7.51 8.24
CA ASP A 34 3.87 -6.34 8.30
C ASP A 34 3.51 -5.88 6.89
N LEU A 35 4.52 -5.68 6.03
CA LEU A 35 4.35 -5.24 4.64
C LEU A 35 3.60 -6.25 3.78
N GLY A 36 3.72 -7.55 4.06
CA GLY A 36 2.99 -8.61 3.38
C GLY A 36 1.48 -8.56 3.65
N SER A 37 1.09 -8.11 4.85
CA SER A 37 -0.31 -7.97 5.26
C SER A 37 -0.99 -6.70 4.72
N ILE A 38 -0.21 -5.68 4.36
CA ILE A 38 -0.70 -4.39 3.89
C ILE A 38 -1.17 -4.51 2.42
N LYS A 39 -2.45 -4.22 2.21
CA LYS A 39 -3.12 -4.18 0.91
C LYS A 39 -3.73 -2.81 0.60
N THR A 40 -3.96 -1.97 1.62
CA THR A 40 -4.57 -0.66 1.49
C THR A 40 -3.78 0.41 2.23
N ALA A 41 -4.01 1.69 1.88
CA ALA A 41 -3.40 2.83 2.58
C ALA A 41 -3.79 2.88 4.07
N GLY A 42 -5.04 2.52 4.40
CA GLY A 42 -5.50 2.48 5.80
C GLY A 42 -4.78 1.42 6.63
N GLN A 43 -4.47 0.27 6.04
CA GLN A 43 -3.67 -0.77 6.71
C GLN A 43 -2.23 -0.30 6.94
N LEU A 44 -1.65 0.41 5.98
CA LEU A 44 -0.32 1.00 6.12
C LEU A 44 -0.28 2.05 7.25
N GLN A 45 -1.24 2.99 7.26
CA GLN A 45 -1.37 4.00 8.31
C GLN A 45 -1.46 3.37 9.70
N ASN A 46 -2.37 2.40 9.87
CA ASN A 46 -2.55 1.73 11.14
C ASN A 46 -1.27 0.99 11.59
N MET A 47 -0.57 0.36 10.64
CA MET A 47 0.67 -0.35 10.95
C MET A 47 1.79 0.61 11.37
N ILE A 48 1.94 1.74 10.69
CA ILE A 48 2.91 2.79 11.06
C ILE A 48 2.62 3.27 12.48
N LYS A 49 1.36 3.64 12.75
CA LYS A 49 0.90 4.08 14.07
C LYS A 49 1.27 3.08 15.18
N ILE A 50 0.93 1.80 14.98
CA ILE A 50 1.19 0.73 15.97
C ILE A 50 2.69 0.54 16.19
N ARG A 51 3.49 0.53 15.13
CA ARG A 51 4.93 0.20 15.20
C ARG A 51 5.80 1.36 15.65
N SER A 52 5.42 2.61 15.38
CA SER A 52 6.20 3.80 15.77
C SER A 52 5.62 4.55 16.97
N GLY A 53 4.42 4.19 17.45
CA GLY A 53 3.80 4.81 18.62
C GLY A 53 3.38 6.27 18.43
N ILE A 54 3.18 6.71 17.18
CA ILE A 54 2.79 8.08 16.84
C ILE A 54 1.28 8.28 16.88
N SER A 55 0.82 9.54 16.85
CA SER A 55 -0.61 9.86 16.78
C SER A 55 -1.23 9.42 15.46
N ASP A 56 -2.55 9.29 15.46
CA ASP A 56 -3.31 8.94 14.26
C ASP A 56 -3.14 10.00 13.16
N GLU A 57 -3.17 11.28 13.54
CA GLU A 57 -3.01 12.43 12.65
C GLU A 57 -1.62 12.42 11.99
N GLN A 58 -0.56 12.09 12.75
CA GLN A 58 0.78 12.01 12.21
C GLN A 58 0.91 10.83 11.25
N ALA A 59 0.42 9.65 11.63
CA ALA A 59 0.43 8.48 10.76
C ALA A 59 -0.35 8.73 9.46
N LYS A 60 -1.49 9.40 9.54
CA LYS A 60 -2.31 9.80 8.39
C LYS A 60 -1.55 10.75 7.47
N THR A 61 -0.90 11.77 8.05
CA THR A 61 -0.13 12.77 7.28
C THR A 61 1.05 12.12 6.57
N ASP A 62 1.84 11.32 7.28
CA ASP A 62 3.01 10.62 6.71
C ASP A 62 2.61 9.65 5.60
N THR A 63 1.53 8.90 5.83
CA THR A 63 0.98 7.97 4.84
C THR A 63 0.44 8.73 3.64
N ALA A 64 -0.36 9.78 3.83
CA ALA A 64 -0.91 10.58 2.72
C ALA A 64 0.18 11.24 1.88
N PHE A 65 1.22 11.78 2.51
CA PHE A 65 2.37 12.35 1.81
C PHE A 65 3.09 11.29 0.98
N TRP A 66 3.33 10.11 1.54
CA TRP A 66 3.96 9.02 0.79
C TRP A 66 3.05 8.47 -0.31
N MET A 67 1.73 8.41 -0.10
CA MET A 67 0.76 7.91 -1.06
C MET A 67 0.50 8.87 -2.22
N ARG A 68 0.96 10.12 -2.14
CA ARG A 68 0.79 11.10 -3.22
C ARG A 68 1.42 10.59 -4.53
N GLY A 69 0.60 10.46 -5.57
CA GLY A 69 1.03 9.93 -6.87
C GLY A 69 1.19 8.40 -6.93
N LYS A 70 0.81 7.67 -5.86
CA LYS A 70 0.77 6.21 -5.86
C LYS A 70 -0.66 5.73 -6.02
N ASP A 71 -0.89 4.89 -7.02
CA ASP A 71 -2.18 4.25 -7.22
C ASP A 71 -2.18 2.87 -6.54
N PHE A 72 -2.95 2.74 -5.45
CA PHE A 72 -3.13 1.51 -4.67
C PHE A 72 -4.46 0.81 -4.97
N THR A 73 -5.33 1.37 -5.82
CA THR A 73 -6.59 0.70 -6.17
C THR A 73 -6.28 -0.50 -7.07
N SER A 74 -7.05 -1.58 -6.94
CA SER A 74 -6.94 -2.74 -7.82
C SER A 74 -7.79 -2.59 -9.08
N GLU A 75 -8.42 -1.44 -9.29
CA GLU A 75 -9.35 -1.26 -10.38
C GLU A 75 -8.60 -0.82 -11.63
N GLY A 76 -8.51 -1.73 -12.59
CA GLY A 76 -8.36 -1.31 -13.97
C GLY A 76 -9.49 -0.35 -14.29
N SER A 77 -9.15 0.93 -14.47
CA SER A 77 -10.07 1.93 -14.98
C SER A 77 -10.46 1.55 -16.41
N ASN A 78 -11.45 0.67 -16.56
CA ASN A 78 -12.28 0.64 -17.75
C ASN A 78 -13.23 1.84 -17.65
N ASN A 79 -12.71 3.01 -17.99
CA ASN A 79 -13.54 4.12 -18.46
C ASN A 79 -13.22 4.30 -19.94
N ASP A 80 -13.70 3.36 -20.75
CA ASP A 80 -13.94 3.61 -22.17
C ASP A 80 -15.40 4.05 -22.29
N GLU A 81 -15.63 5.31 -21.95
CA GLU A 81 -16.89 5.99 -22.22
C GLU A 81 -16.53 7.14 -23.16
N SER A 82 -16.61 6.89 -24.48
CA SER A 82 -17.21 7.79 -25.49
C SER A 82 -16.64 7.52 -26.90
N ARG A 83 -17.36 6.74 -27.71
CA ARG A 83 -17.74 7.19 -29.06
C ARG A 83 -18.93 6.43 -29.63
#